data_AF-A0A7J4L7N6-F1
#
_entry.id   AF-A0A7J4L7N6-F1
#
_cell.length_a   1.000
_cell.length_b   1.000
_cell.length_c   1.000
_cell.angle_alpha   90.00
_cell.angle_beta   90.00
_cell.angle_gamma   90.00
#
_symmetry.space_group_name_H-M   'P 1'
#
loop_
_entity.id
_entity.type
_entity.pdbx_description
1 polymer ?
#
loop_
_entity_poly.entity_id
_entity_poly.type
_entity_poly.pdbx_seq_one_letter_code
_entity_poly.pdbx_strand_id
1 'polypeptide(L)'
;MVKKRGVHRPSSHYDQPHWRNLPPGIKVLIAYTGFITFFYLLYFLFAAKKPISVVFGVMLSGNIALTIELISLALLISILYGLIKREFWVFYVSLAWFSFGILNALVSLIKFSSEFDILRKVLFASSLIIIILNGIIVWYVYSEKKYFKTKHLNKETKAKDKFFVYIISAFIIVSLLILITYGLEFYNTTLKTTNEIISELKIAEVPDVVCAQKSGSEQDICYLVLAVMNDERGIQLCENINSDFYKMTCYRAMQ
;
A
#
# COMPACT_ATOMS: atom_id res chain seq x y z
N MET A 1 -66.54 28.93 -22.80
CA MET A 1 -65.70 27.77 -22.44
C MET A 1 -64.24 28.20 -22.39
N VAL A 2 -63.69 28.39 -21.19
CA VAL A 2 -62.29 28.84 -21.00
C VAL A 2 -61.40 27.61 -20.83
N LYS A 3 -60.53 27.38 -21.82
CA LYS A 3 -59.54 26.29 -21.84
C LYS A 3 -58.44 26.63 -20.84
N LYS A 4 -58.54 26.14 -19.60
CA LYS A 4 -57.47 26.22 -18.58
C LYS A 4 -56.23 25.52 -19.16
N ARG A 5 -55.21 26.31 -19.51
CA ARG A 5 -53.87 25.79 -19.82
C ARG A 5 -53.32 25.17 -18.55
N GLY A 6 -53.04 23.87 -18.61
CA GLY A 6 -52.31 23.17 -17.55
C GLY A 6 -50.98 23.86 -17.35
N VAL A 7 -50.80 24.43 -16.17
CA VAL A 7 -49.51 24.90 -15.69
C VAL A 7 -48.65 23.65 -15.52
N HIS A 8 -47.73 23.41 -16.46
CA HIS A 8 -46.64 22.48 -16.22
C HIS A 8 -45.81 23.05 -15.08
N ARG A 9 -46.01 22.49 -13.87
CA ARG A 9 -45.04 22.66 -12.79
C ARG A 9 -43.73 22.04 -13.29
N PRO A 10 -42.61 22.77 -13.32
CA PRO A 10 -41.32 22.10 -13.43
C PRO A 10 -41.22 21.20 -12.21
N SER A 11 -41.14 19.90 -12.43
CA SER A 11 -40.78 18.96 -11.37
C SER A 11 -39.42 19.40 -10.87
N SER A 12 -39.39 19.94 -9.65
CA SER A 12 -38.15 20.18 -8.92
C SER A 12 -37.51 18.80 -8.74
N HIS A 13 -36.65 18.44 -9.69
CA HIS A 13 -35.70 17.35 -9.53
C HIS A 13 -34.78 17.80 -8.41
N TYR A 14 -35.20 17.46 -7.18
CA TYR A 14 -34.37 17.45 -5.99
C TYR A 14 -32.97 16.99 -6.38
N ASP A 15 -31.99 17.80 -6.02
CA ASP A 15 -30.56 17.56 -6.10
C ASP A 15 -30.24 16.12 -5.68
N GLN A 16 -30.26 15.20 -6.64
CA GLN A 16 -29.72 13.87 -6.40
C GLN A 16 -28.25 14.07 -6.12
N PRO A 17 -27.74 13.57 -5.00
CA PRO A 17 -26.40 13.90 -4.58
C PRO A 17 -25.43 13.41 -5.67
N HIS A 18 -24.53 14.31 -6.08
CA HIS A 18 -23.67 14.21 -7.28
C HIS A 18 -23.00 12.83 -7.45
N TRP A 19 -22.75 12.10 -6.36
CA TRP A 19 -22.18 10.76 -6.34
C TRP A 19 -23.06 9.66 -6.97
N ARG A 20 -24.39 9.77 -6.94
CA ARG A 20 -25.28 8.74 -7.52
C ARG A 20 -25.17 8.67 -9.04
N ASN A 21 -24.85 9.79 -9.68
CA ASN A 21 -24.76 9.93 -11.14
C ASN A 21 -23.38 9.58 -11.73
N LEU A 22 -22.42 9.11 -10.91
CA LEU A 22 -21.10 8.73 -11.38
C LEU A 22 -21.12 7.38 -12.15
N PRO A 23 -20.32 7.23 -13.22
CA PRO A 23 -20.13 5.94 -13.88
C PRO A 23 -19.66 4.86 -12.89
N PRO A 24 -20.09 3.59 -13.04
CA PRO A 24 -19.73 2.53 -12.10
C PRO A 24 -18.22 2.35 -11.91
N GLY A 25 -17.42 2.43 -12.98
CA GLY A 25 -15.97 2.29 -12.85
C GLY A 25 -15.32 3.45 -12.08
N ILE A 26 -15.81 4.69 -12.23
CA ILE A 26 -15.37 5.83 -11.43
C ILE A 26 -15.75 5.64 -9.95
N LYS A 27 -16.92 5.07 -9.65
CA LYS A 27 -17.32 4.75 -8.26
C LYS A 27 -16.36 3.75 -7.63
N VAL A 28 -16.00 2.69 -8.35
CA VAL A 28 -15.03 1.69 -7.86
C VAL A 28 -13.65 2.29 -7.70
N LEU A 29 -13.20 3.14 -8.63
CA LEU A 29 -11.93 3.85 -8.50
C LEU A 29 -11.92 4.76 -7.27
N ILE A 30 -13.00 5.52 -7.01
CA ILE A 30 -13.16 6.34 -5.80
C ILE A 30 -13.11 5.46 -4.54
N ALA A 31 -13.83 4.34 -4.53
CA ALA A 31 -13.84 3.43 -3.37
C ALA A 31 -12.45 2.86 -3.10
N TYR A 32 -11.74 2.43 -4.15
CA TYR A 32 -10.38 1.92 -4.05
C TYR A 32 -9.39 2.99 -3.59
N THR A 33 -9.40 4.18 -4.20
CA THR A 33 -8.53 5.29 -3.77
C THR A 33 -8.85 5.74 -2.35
N GLY A 34 -10.13 5.78 -1.97
CA GLY A 34 -10.56 6.07 -0.60
C GLY A 34 -10.07 5.03 0.40
N PHE A 35 -10.14 3.75 0.05
CA PHE A 35 -9.60 2.65 0.86
C PHE A 35 -8.09 2.81 1.06
N ILE A 36 -7.30 3.04 0.01
CA ILE A 36 -5.85 3.28 0.14
C ILE A 36 -5.57 4.52 0.98
N THR A 37 -6.29 5.62 0.73
CA THR A 37 -6.13 6.86 1.51
C THR A 37 -6.36 6.62 3.00
N PHE A 38 -7.37 5.80 3.34
CA PHE A 38 -7.63 5.40 4.71
C PHE A 38 -6.47 4.61 5.33
N PHE A 39 -5.88 3.65 4.62
CA PHE A 39 -4.70 2.93 5.12
C PHE A 39 -3.46 3.83 5.26
N TYR A 40 -3.23 4.75 4.32
CA TYR A 40 -2.16 5.74 4.43
C TYR A 40 -2.37 6.65 5.64
N LEU A 41 -3.61 7.07 5.91
CA LEU A 41 -3.95 7.85 7.09
C LEU A 41 -3.70 7.06 8.38
N LEU A 42 -4.18 5.81 8.46
CA LEU A 42 -3.91 4.95 9.62
C LEU A 42 -2.41 4.76 9.82
N TYR A 43 -1.68 4.46 8.75
CA TYR A 43 -0.24 4.29 8.80
C TYR A 43 0.45 5.55 9.31
N PHE A 44 0.10 6.72 8.78
CA PHE A 44 0.63 8.00 9.26
C PHE A 44 0.33 8.23 10.75
N LEU A 45 -0.88 7.92 11.23
CA LEU A 45 -1.25 8.09 12.63
C LEU A 45 -0.49 7.13 13.57
N PHE A 46 -0.30 5.86 13.18
CA PHE A 46 0.41 4.88 14.00
C PHE A 46 1.93 5.01 13.91
N ALA A 47 2.46 5.37 12.73
CA ALA A 47 3.88 5.49 12.46
C ALA A 47 4.42 6.92 12.68
N ALA A 48 3.59 7.91 13.04
CA ALA A 48 4.04 9.29 13.25
C ALA A 48 5.23 9.41 14.22
N LYS A 49 5.31 8.55 15.24
CA LYS A 49 6.43 8.57 16.20
C LYS A 49 7.73 8.00 15.62
N LYS A 50 7.63 7.02 14.72
CA LYS A 50 8.75 6.38 14.04
C LYS A 50 8.32 6.16 12.59
N PRO A 51 8.47 7.15 11.69
CA PRO A 51 8.03 7.04 10.31
C PRO A 51 9.02 6.20 9.50
N ILE A 52 8.49 5.34 8.62
CA ILE A 52 9.26 4.58 7.63
C ILE A 52 8.53 4.70 6.30
N SER A 53 9.26 5.03 5.25
CA SER A 53 8.72 4.99 3.90
C SER A 53 9.65 4.22 2.99
N VAL A 54 9.09 3.40 2.10
CA VAL A 54 9.85 2.67 1.10
C VAL A 54 9.66 3.34 -0.25
N VAL A 55 10.74 3.90 -0.80
CA VAL A 55 10.73 4.56 -2.11
C VAL A 55 11.86 4.01 -2.95
N PHE A 56 11.53 3.50 -4.14
CA PHE A 56 12.44 2.85 -5.09
C PHE A 56 13.32 1.77 -4.44
N GLY A 57 12.72 0.93 -3.60
CA GLY A 57 13.40 -0.13 -2.86
C GLY A 57 14.35 0.36 -1.77
N VAL A 58 14.35 1.65 -1.44
CA VAL A 58 15.14 2.22 -0.34
C VAL A 58 14.22 2.47 0.84
N MET A 59 14.58 1.92 2.00
CA MET A 59 13.93 2.23 3.26
C MET A 59 14.44 3.57 3.80
N LEU A 60 13.54 4.54 3.93
CA LEU A 60 13.82 5.86 4.48
C LEU A 60 13.19 5.96 5.87
N SER A 61 13.86 6.63 6.79
CA SER A 61 13.38 6.84 8.17
C SER A 61 13.47 8.31 8.58
N GLY A 62 12.81 8.66 9.69
CA GLY A 62 12.86 9.99 10.26
C GLY A 62 12.08 11.05 9.45
N ASN A 63 12.52 12.30 9.50
CA ASN A 63 11.78 13.44 8.94
C ASN A 63 11.56 13.34 7.42
N ILE A 64 12.48 12.68 6.71
CA ILE A 64 12.35 12.46 5.26
C ILE A 64 11.17 11.52 4.97
N ALA A 65 11.06 10.41 5.72
CA ALA A 65 9.95 9.48 5.59
C ALA A 65 8.60 10.15 5.91
N LEU A 66 8.55 10.93 7.00
CA LEU A 66 7.36 11.70 7.38
C LEU A 66 6.90 12.65 6.25
N THR A 67 7.85 13.35 5.64
CA THR A 67 7.57 14.29 4.55
C THR A 67 6.99 13.57 3.34
N ILE A 68 7.56 12.42 2.97
CA ILE A 68 7.08 11.61 1.84
C ILE A 68 5.67 11.07 2.12
N GLU A 69 5.41 10.57 3.32
CA GLU A 69 4.09 10.10 3.74
C GLU A 69 3.04 11.22 3.70
N LEU A 70 3.38 12.40 4.21
CA LEU A 70 2.50 13.57 4.21
C LEU A 70 2.16 14.02 2.77
N ILE A 71 3.16 14.09 1.90
CA ILE A 71 2.96 14.42 0.48
C ILE A 71 2.09 13.37 -0.20
N SER A 72 2.36 12.09 0.06
CA SER A 72 1.57 10.97 -0.48
C SER A 72 0.11 11.05 -0.07
N LEU A 73 -0.15 11.31 1.21
CA LEU A 73 -1.50 11.45 1.76
C LEU A 73 -2.22 12.67 1.15
N ALA A 74 -1.56 13.83 1.09
CA ALA A 74 -2.14 15.04 0.50
C ALA A 74 -2.49 14.83 -0.99
N LEU A 75 -1.62 14.13 -1.73
CA LEU A 75 -1.83 13.81 -3.12
C LEU A 75 -3.00 12.83 -3.31
N LEU A 76 -3.10 11.78 -2.48
CA LEU A 76 -4.22 10.84 -2.50
C LEU A 76 -5.56 11.52 -2.20
N ILE A 77 -5.61 12.40 -1.18
CA ILE A 77 -6.80 13.21 -0.87
C ILE A 77 -7.18 14.10 -2.05
N SER A 78 -6.19 14.72 -2.70
CA SER A 78 -6.39 15.56 -3.88
C SER A 78 -6.97 14.76 -5.05
N ILE A 79 -6.42 13.57 -5.34
CA ILE A 79 -6.96 12.64 -6.35
C ILE A 79 -8.41 12.29 -6.00
N LEU A 80 -8.69 11.88 -4.76
CA LEU A 80 -10.02 11.46 -4.33
C LEU A 80 -11.06 12.57 -4.52
N TYR A 81 -10.75 13.77 -4.04
CA TYR A 81 -11.58 14.97 -4.25
C TYR A 81 -11.82 15.22 -5.73
N GLY A 82 -10.74 15.15 -6.51
CA GLY A 82 -10.76 15.34 -7.94
C GLY A 82 -11.61 14.32 -8.70
N LEU A 83 -11.55 13.04 -8.33
CA LEU A 83 -12.33 11.95 -8.92
C LEU A 83 -13.83 12.17 -8.67
N ILE A 84 -14.19 12.61 -7.45
CA ILE A 84 -15.58 12.92 -7.08
C ILE A 84 -16.12 14.08 -7.92
N LYS A 85 -15.31 15.13 -8.12
CA LYS A 85 -15.67 16.30 -8.94
C LYS A 85 -15.49 16.10 -10.44
N ARG A 86 -14.82 15.02 -10.84
CA ARG A 86 -14.46 14.68 -12.24
C ARG A 86 -13.69 15.80 -12.94
N GLU A 87 -12.77 16.42 -12.22
CA GLU A 87 -11.94 17.50 -12.76
C GLU A 87 -10.87 16.98 -13.72
N PHE A 88 -10.54 17.76 -14.76
CA PHE A 88 -9.66 17.28 -15.84
C PHE A 88 -8.21 17.08 -15.39
N TRP A 89 -7.70 17.90 -14.47
CA TRP A 89 -6.32 17.77 -13.94
C TRP A 89 -6.08 16.41 -13.26
N VAL A 90 -7.14 15.80 -12.71
CA VAL A 90 -7.13 14.54 -11.97
C VAL A 90 -6.78 13.38 -12.88
N PHE A 91 -7.14 13.47 -14.16
CA PHE A 91 -6.72 12.49 -15.16
C PHE A 91 -5.19 12.37 -15.19
N TYR A 92 -4.48 13.49 -15.27
CA TYR A 92 -3.02 13.51 -15.33
C TYR A 92 -2.39 13.08 -14.01
N VAL A 93 -2.90 13.59 -12.89
CA VAL A 93 -2.36 13.25 -11.56
C VAL A 93 -2.60 11.78 -11.21
N SER A 94 -3.76 11.23 -11.55
CA SER A 94 -4.04 9.79 -11.35
C SER A 94 -3.10 8.94 -12.20
N LEU A 95 -2.93 9.26 -13.48
CA LEU A 95 -1.99 8.54 -14.34
C LEU A 95 -0.56 8.62 -13.81
N ALA A 96 -0.10 9.80 -13.39
CA ALA A 96 1.22 9.98 -12.81
C ALA A 96 1.38 9.15 -11.52
N TRP A 97 0.41 9.21 -10.61
CA TRP A 97 0.46 8.50 -9.32
C TRP A 97 0.48 6.98 -9.48
N PHE A 98 -0.47 6.42 -10.24
CA PHE A 98 -0.53 4.96 -10.43
C PHE A 98 0.64 4.46 -11.27
N SER A 99 1.13 5.23 -12.24
CA SER A 99 2.35 4.86 -12.99
C SER A 99 3.60 4.95 -12.13
N PHE A 100 3.70 5.95 -11.24
CA PHE A 100 4.76 6.03 -10.24
C PHE A 100 4.74 4.81 -9.32
N GLY A 101 3.55 4.35 -8.89
CA GLY A 101 3.40 3.11 -8.13
C GLY A 101 3.95 1.88 -8.86
N ILE A 102 3.74 1.77 -10.18
CA ILE A 102 4.32 0.70 -11.02
C ILE A 102 5.85 0.80 -11.03
N LEU A 103 6.39 1.99 -11.32
CA LEU A 103 7.84 2.21 -11.35
C LEU A 103 8.48 1.93 -9.98
N ASN A 104 7.86 2.38 -8.90
CA ASN A 104 8.30 2.15 -7.54
C ASN A 104 8.37 0.65 -7.23
N ALA A 105 7.33 -0.11 -7.57
CA ALA A 105 7.29 -1.55 -7.38
C ALA A 105 8.32 -2.30 -8.24
N LEU A 106 8.51 -1.90 -9.50
CA LEU A 106 9.52 -2.50 -10.38
C LEU A 106 10.94 -2.31 -9.85
N VAL A 107 11.29 -1.09 -9.45
CA VAL A 107 12.63 -0.81 -8.88
C VAL A 107 12.81 -1.53 -7.54
N SER A 108 11.76 -1.57 -6.73
CA SER A 108 11.75 -2.31 -5.47
C SER A 108 11.99 -3.81 -5.68
N LEU A 109 11.36 -4.43 -6.70
CA LEU A 109 11.60 -5.83 -7.05
C LEU A 109 13.07 -6.12 -7.40
N ILE A 110 13.72 -5.21 -8.13
CA ILE A 110 15.12 -5.36 -8.52
C ILE A 110 16.02 -5.23 -7.28
N LYS A 111 15.77 -4.25 -6.41
CA LYS A 111 16.60 -4.03 -5.22
C LYS A 111 16.40 -5.07 -4.13
N PHE A 112 15.15 -5.48 -3.87
CA PHE A 112 14.86 -6.51 -2.87
C PHE A 112 15.18 -7.93 -3.36
N SER A 113 15.70 -8.09 -4.59
CA SER A 113 16.14 -9.40 -5.09
C SER A 113 17.32 -9.98 -4.29
N SER A 114 18.05 -9.16 -3.53
CA SER A 114 19.15 -9.55 -2.65
C SER A 114 18.77 -9.74 -1.18
N GLU A 115 17.52 -9.51 -0.78
CA GLU A 115 17.06 -9.69 0.61
C GLU A 115 16.29 -11.02 0.82
N PHE A 116 16.37 -11.52 2.06
CA PHE A 116 15.83 -12.76 2.68
C PHE A 116 14.76 -13.57 1.94
N ASP A 117 14.86 -14.90 1.94
CA ASP A 117 13.96 -15.80 1.22
C ASP A 117 12.45 -15.68 1.58
N ILE A 118 12.08 -15.46 2.85
CA ILE A 118 10.65 -15.47 3.26
C ILE A 118 10.01 -14.09 3.13
N LEU A 119 10.68 -13.04 3.63
CA LEU A 119 10.21 -11.66 3.44
C LEU A 119 10.17 -11.31 1.95
N ARG A 120 11.11 -11.84 1.16
CA ARG A 120 11.13 -11.72 -0.30
C ARG A 120 9.88 -12.31 -0.95
N LYS A 121 9.36 -13.46 -0.53
CA LYS A 121 8.11 -14.00 -1.11
C LYS A 121 6.94 -13.02 -0.91
N VAL A 122 6.80 -12.47 0.29
CA VAL A 122 5.75 -11.50 0.63
C VAL A 122 5.94 -10.20 -0.17
N LEU A 123 7.15 -9.65 -0.17
CA LEU A 123 7.47 -8.40 -0.89
C LEU A 123 7.34 -8.56 -2.40
N PHE A 124 7.75 -9.70 -2.94
CA PHE A 124 7.63 -10.04 -4.36
C PHE A 124 6.17 -10.15 -4.78
N ALA A 125 5.37 -10.94 -4.05
CA ALA A 125 3.94 -11.07 -4.29
C ALA A 125 3.24 -9.71 -4.19
N SER A 126 3.53 -8.92 -3.15
CA SER A 126 2.99 -7.58 -2.95
C SER A 126 3.33 -6.64 -4.11
N SER A 127 4.59 -6.67 -4.56
CA SER A 127 5.05 -5.81 -5.67
C SER A 127 4.38 -6.19 -7.00
N LEU A 128 4.24 -7.49 -7.29
CA LEU A 128 3.51 -7.96 -8.47
C LEU A 128 2.04 -7.54 -8.43
N ILE A 129 1.38 -7.68 -7.27
CA ILE A 129 0.01 -7.24 -7.06
C ILE A 129 -0.12 -5.74 -7.35
N ILE A 130 0.79 -4.91 -6.82
CA ILE A 130 0.79 -3.46 -7.05
C ILE A 130 0.96 -3.13 -8.53
N ILE A 131 1.88 -3.80 -9.23
CA ILE A 131 2.11 -3.59 -10.67
C ILE A 131 0.85 -3.88 -11.49
N ILE A 132 0.25 -5.05 -11.27
CA ILE A 132 -0.94 -5.48 -12.02
C ILE A 132 -2.13 -4.57 -11.71
N LEU A 133 -2.37 -4.27 -10.43
CA LEU A 133 -3.50 -3.46 -9.98
C LEU A 133 -3.40 -2.02 -10.52
N ASN A 134 -2.23 -1.39 -10.39
CA ASN A 134 -2.00 -0.07 -10.95
C ASN A 134 -2.05 -0.10 -12.48
N GLY A 135 -1.59 -1.16 -13.14
CA GLY A 135 -1.72 -1.34 -14.59
C GLY A 135 -3.18 -1.36 -15.06
N ILE A 136 -4.04 -2.11 -14.36
CA ILE A 136 -5.49 -2.14 -14.61
C ILE A 136 -6.10 -0.74 -14.44
N ILE A 137 -5.72 -0.01 -13.39
CA ILE A 137 -6.22 1.34 -13.12
C ILE A 137 -5.75 2.33 -14.18
N VAL A 138 -4.47 2.33 -14.53
CA VAL A 138 -3.90 3.19 -15.58
C VAL A 138 -4.62 2.94 -16.91
N TRP A 139 -4.80 1.66 -17.28
CA TRP A 139 -5.55 1.28 -18.46
C TRP A 139 -6.97 1.85 -18.45
N TYR A 140 -7.68 1.74 -17.33
CA TYR A 140 -9.05 2.24 -17.21
C TYR A 140 -9.12 3.78 -17.29
N VAL A 141 -8.30 4.48 -16.49
CA VAL A 141 -8.24 5.95 -16.46
C VAL A 141 -7.91 6.49 -17.86
N TYR A 142 -6.96 5.88 -18.55
CA TYR A 142 -6.60 6.24 -19.92
C TYR A 142 -7.76 5.98 -20.90
N SER A 143 -8.37 4.80 -20.83
CA SER A 143 -9.45 4.35 -21.72
C SER A 143 -10.71 5.20 -21.61
N GLU A 144 -10.98 5.76 -20.43
CA GLU A 144 -12.16 6.58 -20.14
C GLU A 144 -11.80 8.06 -19.87
N LYS A 145 -10.74 8.58 -20.51
CA LYS A 145 -10.36 10.02 -20.48
C LYS A 145 -11.54 10.98 -20.65
N LYS A 146 -12.56 10.60 -21.44
CA LYS A 146 -13.78 11.39 -21.68
C LYS A 146 -14.54 11.70 -20.38
N TYR A 147 -14.49 10.80 -19.38
CA TYR A 147 -15.12 11.01 -18.07
C TYR A 147 -14.54 12.21 -17.30
N PHE A 148 -13.34 12.67 -17.64
CA PHE A 148 -12.69 13.82 -17.03
C PHE A 148 -12.83 15.11 -17.85
N LYS A 149 -13.31 15.02 -19.10
CA LYS A 149 -13.47 16.17 -20.00
C LYS A 149 -14.88 16.74 -20.02
N THR A 150 -15.90 15.89 -19.89
CA THR A 150 -17.29 16.30 -20.07
C THR A 150 -18.09 15.98 -18.81
N LYS A 151 -18.57 17.00 -18.08
CA LYS A 151 -19.30 16.79 -16.81
C LYS A 151 -20.61 16.02 -17.02
N HIS A 152 -21.28 16.23 -18.15
CA HIS A 152 -22.53 15.54 -18.52
C HIS A 152 -22.28 14.46 -19.58
N LEU A 153 -21.90 13.25 -19.15
CA LEU A 153 -21.94 12.08 -20.04
C LEU A 153 -23.24 11.31 -19.80
N ASN A 154 -23.84 10.83 -20.89
CA ASN A 154 -25.00 9.93 -20.84
C ASN A 154 -24.68 8.72 -19.95
N LYS A 155 -25.65 8.37 -19.11
CA LYS A 155 -25.59 7.37 -18.02
C LYS A 155 -25.35 5.93 -18.46
N GLU A 156 -25.21 5.66 -19.75
CA GLU A 156 -25.09 4.30 -20.23
C GLU A 156 -23.78 3.69 -19.73
N THR A 157 -23.93 2.61 -18.95
CA THR A 157 -22.80 1.85 -18.45
C THR A 157 -22.09 1.22 -19.63
N LYS A 158 -20.91 1.73 -19.95
CA LYS A 158 -20.11 1.20 -21.06
C LYS A 158 -19.58 -0.18 -20.71
N ALA A 159 -19.37 -1.02 -21.71
CA ALA A 159 -18.76 -2.35 -21.54
C ALA A 159 -17.41 -2.27 -20.79
N LYS A 160 -16.64 -1.20 -21.01
CA LYS A 160 -15.36 -0.93 -20.33
C LYS A 160 -15.50 -0.74 -18.81
N ASP A 161 -16.56 -0.07 -18.35
CA ASP A 161 -16.83 0.08 -16.91
C ASP A 161 -17.12 -1.26 -16.28
N LYS A 162 -17.98 -2.09 -16.90
CA LYS A 162 -18.29 -3.44 -16.38
C LYS A 162 -17.04 -4.32 -16.33
N PHE A 163 -16.25 -4.30 -17.40
CA PHE A 163 -15.00 -5.05 -17.46
C PHE A 163 -14.02 -4.61 -16.37
N PHE A 164 -13.81 -3.31 -16.20
CA PHE A 164 -12.96 -2.76 -15.14
C PHE A 164 -13.42 -3.17 -13.74
N VAL A 165 -14.72 -3.03 -13.45
CA VAL A 165 -15.29 -3.41 -12.15
C VAL A 165 -15.10 -4.90 -11.88
N TYR A 166 -15.34 -5.76 -12.86
CA TYR A 166 -15.18 -7.20 -12.70
C TYR A 166 -13.71 -7.59 -12.48
N ILE A 167 -12.81 -7.12 -13.35
CA ILE A 167 -11.39 -7.50 -13.28
C ILE A 167 -10.74 -6.98 -12.00
N ILE A 168 -11.02 -5.74 -11.57
CA ILE A 168 -10.42 -5.18 -10.36
C ILE A 168 -10.95 -5.87 -9.10
N SER A 169 -12.26 -6.17 -9.05
CA SER A 169 -12.86 -6.83 -7.89
C SER A 169 -12.35 -8.26 -7.75
N ALA A 170 -12.32 -9.02 -8.85
CA ALA A 170 -11.77 -10.37 -8.86
C ALA A 170 -10.28 -10.37 -8.47
N PHE A 171 -9.50 -9.43 -9.02
CA PHE A 171 -8.08 -9.32 -8.74
C PHE A 171 -7.81 -8.97 -7.27
N ILE A 172 -8.58 -8.06 -6.65
CA ILE A 172 -8.47 -7.72 -5.23
C ILE A 172 -8.74 -8.95 -4.36
N ILE A 173 -9.79 -9.72 -4.64
CA ILE A 173 -10.12 -10.93 -3.86
C ILE A 173 -8.98 -11.95 -3.94
N VAL A 174 -8.49 -12.25 -5.15
CA VAL A 174 -7.37 -13.19 -5.34
C VAL A 174 -6.11 -12.68 -4.66
N SER A 175 -5.81 -11.38 -4.77
CA SER A 175 -4.65 -10.76 -4.15
C SER A 175 -4.70 -10.86 -2.62
N LEU A 176 -5.86 -10.63 -2.00
CA LEU A 176 -6.04 -10.77 -0.56
C LEU A 176 -5.78 -12.21 -0.10
N LEU A 177 -6.28 -13.22 -0.83
CA LEU A 177 -6.02 -14.62 -0.50
C LEU A 177 -4.52 -14.97 -0.58
N ILE A 178 -3.83 -14.47 -1.60
CA ILE A 178 -2.38 -14.67 -1.77
C ILE A 178 -1.62 -14.01 -0.61
N LEU A 179 -1.94 -12.75 -0.27
CA LEU A 179 -1.28 -12.01 0.81
C LEU A 179 -1.54 -12.65 2.18
N ILE A 180 -2.75 -13.13 2.46
CA ILE A 180 -3.06 -13.85 3.69
C ILE A 180 -2.23 -15.14 3.78
N THR A 181 -2.14 -15.91 2.69
CA THR A 181 -1.38 -17.17 2.66
C THR A 181 0.09 -16.93 2.95
N TYR A 182 0.74 -16.02 2.23
CA TYR A 182 2.15 -15.70 2.47
C TYR A 182 2.38 -14.99 3.82
N GLY A 183 1.43 -14.18 4.28
CA GLY A 183 1.48 -13.53 5.59
C GLY A 183 1.45 -14.53 6.74
N LEU A 184 0.61 -15.56 6.66
CA LEU A 184 0.55 -16.65 7.64
C LEU A 184 1.82 -17.51 7.61
N GLU A 185 2.34 -17.84 6.42
CA GLU A 185 3.62 -18.56 6.28
C GLU A 185 4.76 -17.76 6.93
N PHE A 186 4.83 -16.45 6.66
CA PHE A 186 5.82 -15.56 7.27
C PHE A 186 5.69 -15.53 8.80
N TYR A 187 4.48 -15.28 9.32
CA TYR A 187 4.24 -15.20 10.76
C TYR A 187 4.65 -16.49 11.49
N ASN A 188 4.21 -17.65 10.98
CA ASN A 188 4.51 -18.94 11.60
C ASN A 188 6.01 -19.25 11.56
N THR A 189 6.67 -18.95 10.46
CA THR A 189 8.11 -19.23 10.32
C THR A 189 8.94 -18.32 11.21
N THR A 190 8.66 -17.02 11.22
CA THR A 190 9.34 -16.07 12.12
C THR A 190 9.16 -16.45 13.58
N LEU A 191 7.94 -16.87 13.98
CA LEU A 191 7.66 -17.28 15.36
C LEU A 191 8.43 -18.56 15.75
N LYS A 192 8.49 -19.55 14.85
CA LYS A 192 9.26 -20.78 15.07
C LYS A 192 10.76 -20.46 15.21
N THR A 193 11.34 -19.73 14.27
CA THR A 193 12.76 -19.36 14.27
C THR A 193 13.11 -18.52 15.50
N THR A 194 12.25 -17.59 15.89
CA THR A 194 12.47 -16.75 17.09
C THR A 194 12.48 -17.60 18.37
N ASN A 195 11.54 -18.54 18.52
CA ASN A 195 11.49 -19.40 19.70
C ASN A 195 12.70 -20.35 19.79
N GLU A 196 13.13 -20.90 18.66
CA GLU A 196 14.35 -21.73 18.58
C GLU A 196 15.58 -20.91 18.99
N ILE A 197 15.76 -19.71 18.45
CA ILE A 197 16.84 -18.79 18.80
C ILE A 197 16.82 -18.41 20.29
N ILE A 198 15.65 -18.06 20.85
CA ILE A 198 15.53 -17.75 22.29
C ILE A 198 15.97 -18.94 23.15
N SER A 199 15.59 -20.16 22.75
CA SER A 199 15.97 -21.37 23.49
C SER A 199 17.49 -21.63 23.45
N GLU A 200 18.13 -21.39 22.31
CA GLU A 200 19.58 -21.51 22.15
C GLU A 200 20.34 -20.44 22.94
N LEU A 201 19.90 -19.17 22.87
CA LEU A 201 20.59 -18.07 23.55
C LEU A 201 20.51 -18.15 25.08
N LYS A 202 19.44 -18.74 25.63
CA LYS A 202 19.30 -18.92 27.09
C LYS A 202 20.29 -19.90 27.70
N ILE A 203 20.79 -20.86 26.91
CA ILE A 203 21.73 -21.90 27.37
C ILE A 203 23.16 -21.62 26.92
N ALA A 204 23.37 -20.62 26.07
CA ALA A 204 24.68 -20.29 25.52
C ALA A 204 25.54 -19.53 26.53
N GLU A 205 26.77 -20.02 26.78
CA GLU A 205 27.77 -19.29 27.57
C GLU A 205 28.27 -18.03 26.86
N VAL A 206 28.32 -18.05 25.51
CA VAL A 206 28.76 -16.92 24.68
C VAL A 206 27.72 -16.67 23.56
N PRO A 207 26.65 -15.92 23.84
CA PRO A 207 25.53 -15.71 22.90
C PRO A 207 25.93 -15.08 21.57
N ASP A 208 26.89 -14.16 21.57
CA ASP A 208 27.39 -13.47 20.36
C ASP A 208 27.96 -14.45 19.33
N VAL A 209 28.68 -15.50 19.79
CA VAL A 209 29.29 -16.52 18.92
C VAL A 209 28.21 -17.39 18.27
N VAL A 210 27.14 -17.70 19.01
CA VAL A 210 26.00 -18.47 18.48
C VAL A 210 25.34 -17.72 17.33
N CYS A 211 25.11 -16.41 17.49
CA CYS A 211 24.56 -15.59 16.40
C CYS A 211 25.54 -15.45 15.22
N ALA A 212 26.84 -15.32 15.48
CA ALA A 212 27.84 -15.23 14.42
C ALA A 212 27.96 -16.49 13.54
N GLN A 213 27.63 -17.67 14.09
CA GLN A 213 27.66 -18.95 13.36
C GLN A 213 26.43 -19.19 12.47
N LYS A 214 25.34 -18.47 12.70
CA LYS A 214 24.13 -18.54 11.85
C LYS A 214 24.38 -17.81 10.53
N SER A 215 23.58 -18.14 9.52
CA SER A 215 23.68 -17.54 8.18
C SER A 215 22.35 -16.94 7.73
N GLY A 216 22.41 -15.90 6.91
CA GLY A 216 21.23 -15.27 6.32
C GLY A 216 20.27 -14.68 7.36
N SER A 217 18.96 -14.90 7.19
CA SER A 217 17.92 -14.37 8.09
C SER A 217 18.05 -14.83 9.53
N GLU A 218 18.57 -16.03 9.76
CA GLU A 218 18.66 -16.58 11.11
C GLU A 218 19.70 -15.82 11.95
N GLN A 219 20.79 -15.34 11.32
CA GLN A 219 21.77 -14.50 11.97
C GLN A 219 21.17 -13.14 12.38
N ASP A 220 20.46 -12.50 11.47
CA ASP A 220 19.85 -11.19 11.71
C ASP A 220 18.75 -11.24 12.78
N ILE A 221 17.91 -12.28 12.75
CA ILE A 221 16.92 -12.54 13.81
C ILE A 221 17.63 -12.84 15.13
N CYS A 222 18.75 -13.57 15.12
CA CYS A 222 19.51 -13.87 16.32
C CYS A 222 20.06 -12.61 16.98
N TYR A 223 20.71 -11.73 16.22
CA TYR A 223 21.20 -10.46 16.74
C TYR A 223 20.07 -9.53 17.20
N LEU A 224 18.92 -9.52 16.50
CA LEU A 224 17.73 -8.79 16.94
C LEU A 224 17.24 -9.30 18.30
N VAL A 225 17.09 -10.61 18.47
CA VAL A 225 16.63 -11.22 19.73
C VAL A 225 17.66 -10.97 20.83
N LEU A 226 18.94 -11.13 20.54
CA LEU A 226 20.02 -10.90 21.50
C LEU A 226 20.09 -9.44 21.96
N ALA A 227 19.88 -8.48 21.04
CA ALA A 227 19.78 -7.07 21.37
C ALA A 227 18.60 -6.79 22.32
N VAL A 228 17.43 -7.39 22.05
CA VAL A 228 16.24 -7.28 22.92
C VAL A 228 16.41 -7.96 24.27
N MET A 229 17.21 -9.03 24.35
CA MET A 229 17.51 -9.69 25.62
C MET A 229 18.58 -8.96 26.44
N ASN A 230 19.38 -8.08 25.83
CA ASN A 230 20.55 -7.47 26.45
C ASN A 230 20.58 -5.95 26.23
N ASP A 231 19.75 -5.24 27.01
CA ASP A 231 19.49 -3.79 26.88
C ASP A 231 20.78 -2.93 26.89
N GLU A 232 21.83 -3.32 27.61
CA GLU A 232 23.06 -2.51 27.71
C GLU A 232 23.88 -2.48 26.41
N ARG A 233 23.87 -3.58 25.65
CA ARG A 233 24.62 -3.71 24.38
C ARG A 233 23.72 -3.70 23.14
N GLY A 234 22.41 -3.52 23.32
CA GLY A 234 21.43 -3.68 22.26
C GLY A 234 21.71 -2.85 20.99
N ILE A 235 22.11 -1.58 21.16
CA ILE A 235 22.45 -0.71 20.01
C ILE A 235 23.66 -1.24 19.23
N GLN A 236 24.71 -1.71 19.91
CA GLN A 236 25.90 -2.25 19.26
C GLN A 236 25.58 -3.56 18.53
N LEU A 237 24.71 -4.39 19.11
CA LEU A 237 24.28 -5.65 18.50
C LEU A 237 23.44 -5.43 17.23
N CYS A 238 22.64 -4.36 17.18
CA CYS A 238 21.90 -3.98 15.98
C CYS A 238 22.82 -3.64 14.78
N GLU A 239 24.08 -3.25 15.01
CA GLU A 239 25.01 -2.93 13.91
C GLU A 239 25.40 -4.16 13.09
N ASN A 240 25.43 -5.34 13.74
CA ASN A 240 25.81 -6.63 13.15
C ASN A 240 24.71 -7.24 12.25
N ILE A 241 23.53 -6.63 12.20
CA ILE A 241 22.43 -7.06 11.35
C ILE A 241 22.66 -6.56 9.91
N ASN A 242 22.59 -7.48 8.95
CA ASN A 242 22.79 -7.18 7.53
C ASN A 242 21.51 -6.64 6.85
N SER A 243 20.34 -7.14 7.24
CA SER A 243 19.05 -6.64 6.75
C SER A 243 18.79 -5.20 7.16
N ASP A 244 18.45 -4.32 6.21
CA ASP A 244 17.91 -3.00 6.56
C ASP A 244 16.61 -3.11 7.35
N PHE A 245 15.74 -4.08 7.00
CA PHE A 245 14.48 -4.32 7.71
C PHE A 245 14.70 -4.74 9.17
N TYR A 246 15.49 -5.79 9.43
CA TYR A 246 15.73 -6.23 10.81
C TYR A 246 16.58 -5.24 11.59
N LYS A 247 17.51 -4.54 10.95
CA LYS A 247 18.34 -3.51 11.58
C LYS A 247 17.51 -2.33 12.05
N MET A 248 16.60 -1.82 11.21
CA MET A 248 15.65 -0.80 11.62
C MET A 248 14.71 -1.28 12.71
N THR A 249 14.24 -2.54 12.62
CA THR A 249 13.39 -3.14 13.66
C THR A 249 14.13 -3.22 15.00
N CYS A 250 15.42 -3.56 14.98
CA CYS A 250 16.29 -3.63 16.15
C CYS A 250 16.46 -2.27 16.81
N TYR A 251 16.88 -1.25 16.05
CA TYR A 251 17.02 0.11 16.58
C TYR A 251 15.71 0.66 17.15
N ARG A 252 14.57 0.28 16.58
CA ARG A 252 13.26 0.66 17.11
C ARG A 252 12.91 -0.01 18.41
N ALA A 253 13.32 -1.25 18.62
CA ALA A 253 13.09 -1.97 19.86
C ALA A 253 13.95 -1.40 20.99
N MET A 254 15.14 -0.88 20.68
CA MET A 254 16.11 -0.35 21.65
C MET A 254 15.89 1.12 22.07
N GLN A 255 14.84 1.77 21.55
CA GLN A 255 14.49 3.18 21.79
C GLN A 255 13.09 3.32 22.38
#